data_AF-A0A5B7JXB6-F1
#
_entry.id   AF-A0A5B7JXB6-F1
#
_cell.length_a   1.000
_cell.length_b   1.000
_cell.length_c   1.000
_cell.angle_alpha   90.00
_cell.angle_beta   90.00
_cell.angle_gamma   90.00
#
_symmetry.space_group_name_H-M   'P 1'
#
loop_
_entity.id
_entity.type
_entity.pdbx_description
1 polymer ?
#
loop_
_entity_poly.entity_id
_entity_poly.type
_entity_poly.pdbx_seq_one_letter_code
_entity_poly.pdbx_strand_id
1 'polypeptide(L)' 'MTLALKIHIVEQNVRKMMQFDPSTVVFEACRIIREKITEANLGQPKDYGLFLPGEEGSGVWLEAGRNLSYYILRDQVR' A
#
# COMPACT_ATOMS: atom_id res chain seq x y z
N MET A 1 7.93 -7.28 -14.18
CA MET A 1 7.23 -8.24 -13.29
C MET A 1 6.33 -7.42 -12.39
N THR A 2 5.10 -7.84 -12.14
CA THR A 2 4.16 -7.12 -11.28
C THR A 2 4.19 -7.70 -9.87
N LEU A 3 3.87 -6.88 -8.88
CA LEU A 3 3.72 -7.26 -7.48
C LEU A 3 2.24 -7.16 -7.13
N ALA A 4 1.59 -8.28 -6.85
CA ALA A 4 0.22 -8.28 -6.37
C ALA A 4 0.18 -8.16 -4.84
N LEU A 5 -0.44 -7.09 -4.36
CA LEU A 5 -0.55 -6.75 -2.95
C LEU A 5 -2.02 -6.71 -2.53
N LYS A 6 -2.29 -7.19 -1.31
CA LYS A 6 -3.59 -7.04 -0.65
C LYS A 6 -3.57 -5.74 0.14
N ILE A 7 -4.24 -4.71 -0.38
CA ILE A 7 -4.36 -3.42 0.28
C ILE A 7 -5.51 -3.48 1.29
N HIS A 8 -5.22 -3.13 2.54
CA HIS A 8 -6.20 -3.10 3.63
C HIS A 8 -6.46 -1.66 4.05
N ILE A 9 -7.69 -1.19 3.81
CA ILE A 9 -8.17 0.11 4.29
C ILE A 9 -8.76 -0.10 5.68
N VAL A 10 -7.97 0.22 6.70
CA VAL A 10 -8.26 -0.13 8.10
C VAL A 10 -9.58 0.48 8.58
N GLU A 11 -9.78 1.78 8.36
CA GLU A 11 -10.96 2.51 8.85
C GLU A 11 -12.28 2.02 8.24
N GLN A 12 -12.23 1.45 7.05
CA GLN A 12 -13.40 0.91 6.35
C GLN A 12 -13.48 -0.62 6.43
N ASN A 13 -12.47 -1.27 7.02
CA ASN A 13 -12.31 -2.71 7.05
C ASN A 13 -12.43 -3.37 5.66
N VAL A 14 -11.94 -2.69 4.61
CA VAL A 14 -11.99 -3.16 3.22
C VAL A 14 -10.64 -3.70 2.79
N ARG A 15 -10.63 -4.86 2.12
CA ARG A 15 -9.42 -5.47 1.56
C ARG A 15 -9.58 -5.64 0.06
N LYS A 16 -8.65 -5.11 -0.73
CA LYS A 16 -8.66 -5.25 -2.19
C LYS A 16 -7.30 -5.67 -2.71
N MET A 17 -7.29 -6.60 -3.66
CA MET A 17 -6.08 -6.99 -4.38
C MET A 17 -5.76 -5.95 -5.44
N MET A 18 -4.51 -5.53 -5.51
CA MET A 18 -4.00 -4.58 -6.48
C MET A 18 -2.65 -5.04 -7.02
N GLN A 19 -2.37 -4.71 -8.28
CA GLN A 19 -1.08 -4.96 -8.90
C GLN A 19 -0.32 -3.65 -9.03
N PHE A 20 0.95 -3.68 -8.63
CA PHE A 20 1.88 -2.57 -8.76
C PHE A 20 3.12 -2.99 -9.53
N ASP A 21 3.78 -2.04 -10.17
CA ASP A 21 5.16 -2.22 -10.59
C ASP A 21 6.08 -2.08 -9.35
N PRO A 22 7.04 -2.96 -9.10
CA PRO A 22 7.99 -2.82 -7.99
C PRO A 22 8.75 -1.49 -7.99
N SER A 23 8.95 -0.86 -9.15
CA SER A 23 9.58 0.46 -9.28
C SER A 23 8.65 1.63 -8.93
N THR A 24 7.35 1.37 -8.72
CA THR A 24 6.40 2.41 -8.32
C THR A 24 6.85 3.04 -7.01
N VAL A 25 6.93 4.37 -6.98
CA VAL A 25 7.20 5.15 -5.79
C VAL A 25 6.00 5.05 -4.83
N VAL A 26 6.25 4.94 -3.51
CA VAL A 26 5.21 4.80 -2.48
C VAL A 26 4.16 5.92 -2.59
N PHE A 27 4.58 7.16 -2.85
CA PHE A 27 3.66 8.28 -3.10
C PHE A 27 2.68 7.99 -4.25
N GLU A 28 3.19 7.53 -5.39
CA GLU A 28 2.35 7.16 -6.54
C GLU A 28 1.47 5.95 -6.23
N ALA A 29 1.95 4.98 -5.47
CA ALA A 29 1.14 3.84 -5.03
C ALA A 29 -0.06 4.30 -4.17
N CYS A 30 0.14 5.22 -3.23
CA CYS A 30 -0.94 5.84 -2.45
C CYS A 30 -1.97 6.53 -3.35
N ARG A 31 -1.51 7.29 -4.35
CA ARG A 31 -2.39 7.98 -5.32
C ARG A 31 -3.24 6.98 -6.09
N ILE A 32 -2.62 5.94 -6.66
CA ILE A 32 -3.31 4.88 -7.41
C ILE A 32 -4.35 4.17 -6.54
N ILE A 33 -4.04 3.91 -5.26
CA ILE A 33 -4.97 3.30 -4.31
C ILE A 33 -6.21 4.17 -4.12
N ARG A 34 -6.04 5.47 -3.87
CA ARG A 34 -7.16 6.41 -3.68
C ARG A 34 -8.01 6.60 -4.93
N GLU A 35 -7.38 6.56 -6.10
CA GLU A 35 -8.09 6.62 -7.39
C GLU A 35 -8.94 5.37 -7.66
N LYS A 36 -8.47 4.18 -7.25
CA LYS A 36 -9.12 2.90 -7.56
C LYS A 36 -10.01 2.35 -6.45
N ILE A 37 -9.76 2.73 -5.20
CA ILE A 37 -10.48 2.27 -4.01
C ILE A 37 -11.18 3.49 -3.41
N THR A 38 -12.47 3.64 -3.70
CA THR A 38 -13.27 4.77 -3.20
C THR A 38 -13.29 4.83 -1.67
N GLU A 39 -13.21 3.68 -1.00
CA GLU A 39 -13.13 3.56 0.45
C GLU A 39 -11.82 4.11 1.03
N ALA A 40 -10.78 4.31 0.21
CA ALA A 40 -9.52 4.94 0.60
C ALA A 40 -9.57 6.49 0.51
N ASN A 41 -10.66 7.07 0.00
CA ASN A 41 -10.83 8.53 -0.09
C ASN A 41 -11.30 9.15 1.23
N LEU A 42 -10.56 8.86 2.30
CA LEU A 42 -10.76 9.39 3.64
C LEU A 42 -9.77 10.52 3.91
N GLY A 43 -10.24 11.59 4.56
CA GLY A 43 -9.42 12.74 4.96
C GLY A 43 -8.52 13.32 3.84
N GLN A 44 -7.43 13.98 4.24
CA GLN A 44 -6.45 14.51 3.28
C GLN A 44 -5.37 13.46 2.98
N PRO A 45 -4.89 13.34 1.72
CA PRO A 45 -3.87 12.35 1.36
C PRO A 45 -2.60 12.37 2.21
N LYS A 46 -2.19 13.55 2.69
CA LYS A 46 -0.98 13.74 3.52
C LYS A 46 -1.10 13.10 4.92
N ASP A 47 -2.31 12.84 5.38
CA ASP A 47 -2.58 12.27 6.70
C ASP A 47 -2.52 10.73 6.67
N TYR A 48 -2.39 10.13 5.47
CA TYR A 48 -2.38 8.69 5.26
C TYR A 48 -1.09 8.25 4.57
N GLY A 49 -0.72 6.99 4.80
CA GLY A 49 0.42 6.35 4.17
C GLY A 49 0.20 4.85 4.04
N LEU A 50 1.22 4.14 3.55
CA LEU A 50 1.22 2.69 3.52
C LEU A 50 2.00 2.15 4.72
N PHE A 51 1.42 1.15 5.38
CA PHE A 51 2.03 0.44 6.49
C PHE A 51 2.25 -1.02 6.10
N LEU A 52 3.47 -1.51 6.27
CA LEU A 52 3.81 -2.92 6.13
C LEU A 52 3.82 -3.55 7.54
N PRO A 53 2.81 -4.37 7.89
CA PRO A 53 2.83 -5.10 9.15
C PRO A 53 3.97 -6.13 9.16
N GLY A 54 4.71 -6.17 10.26
CA GLY A 54 5.75 -7.14 10.55
C GLY A 54 5.26 -8.24 11.50
N GLU A 55 6.20 -9.04 11.98
CA GLU A 55 5.93 -10.10 12.95
C GLU A 55 5.69 -9.52 14.36
N GLU A 56 4.84 -10.19 15.15
CA GLU A 56 4.63 -9.91 16.58
C GLU A 56 4.29 -8.43 16.90
N GLY A 57 3.53 -7.76 16.03
CA GLY A 57 3.09 -6.38 16.24
C GLY A 57 4.12 -5.32 15.84
N SER A 58 5.26 -5.74 15.28
CA SER A 58 6.17 -4.83 14.57
C SER A 58 5.59 -4.39 13.23
N GLY A 59 6.20 -3.38 12.62
CA GLY A 59 5.88 -2.96 11.26
C GLY A 59 6.53 -1.62 10.93
N VAL A 60 6.43 -1.23 9.67
CA VAL A 60 7.10 -0.02 9.16
C VAL A 60 6.16 0.79 8.28
N TRP A 61 6.20 2.11 8.46
CA TRP A 61 5.59 3.04 7.52
C TRP A 61 6.51 3.23 6.32
N LEU A 62 5.95 3.04 5.14
CA LEU A 62 6.66 3.16 3.87
C LEU A 62 6.93 4.65 3.60
N GLU A 63 8.17 4.98 3.26
CA GLU A 63 8.60 6.34 2.96
C GLU A 63 8.11 6.77 1.57
N ALA A 64 7.44 7.93 1.48
CA ALA A 64 6.84 8.41 0.24
C ALA A 64 7.82 8.49 -0.95
N GLY A 65 9.11 8.73 -0.71
CA GLY A 65 10.15 8.84 -1.75
C GLY A 65 10.85 7.53 -2.13
N ARG A 66 10.48 6.40 -1.54
CA ARG A 66 11.05 5.09 -1.84
C ARG A 66 10.20 4.33 -2.85
N ASN A 67 10.83 3.42 -3.59
CA ASN A 67 10.12 2.47 -4.45
C ASN A 67 9.58 1.31 -3.62
N LEU A 68 8.50 0.67 -4.08
CA LEU A 68 7.97 -0.54 -3.43
C LEU A 68 9.02 -1.66 -3.35
N SER A 69 9.91 -1.77 -4.35
CA SER A 69 11.01 -2.74 -4.39
C SER A 69 12.10 -2.52 -3.34
N TYR A 70 12.16 -1.33 -2.74
CA TYR A 70 13.06 -1.09 -1.60
C TYR A 70 12.66 -1.95 -0.39
N TYR A 71 11.38 -2.29 -0.30
CA TYR A 71 10.82 -3.12 0.75
C TYR A 71 10.70 -4.57 0.24
N ILE A 72 10.98 -5.54 1.11
CA ILE A 72 10.87 -6.98 0.78
C ILE A 72 9.39 -7.38 0.80
N LEU A 73 8.63 -6.85 -0.16
CA LEU A 73 7.22 -7.15 -0.35
C LEU A 73 7.08 -8.45 -1.14
N ARG A 74 6.16 -9.32 -0.72
CA ARG A 74 5.88 -10.59 -1.39
C ARG A 74 4.50 -10.56 -2.03
N ASP A 75 4.40 -11.22 -3.17
CA ASP A 75 3.14 -11.42 -3.86
C ASP A 75 2.12 -12.14 -2.93
N GLN A 76 0.88 -11.63 -2.92
CA GLN A 76 -0.23 -12.09 -2.10
C GLN A 76 -1.32 -12.83 -2.91
N VAL A 77 -1.03 -13.33 -4.12
CA VAL A 77 -1.96 -14.05 -5.02
C VAL A 77 -2.44 -15.43 -4.49
N ARG A 78 -2.28 -15.72 -3.19
CA ARG A 78 -2.84 -16.94 -2.57
C ARG A 78 -4.20 -16.71 -1.93
#